data_AF-A0A923EV69-F1
#
_entry.id   AF-A0A923EV69-F1
#
_cell.length_a   1.000
_cell.length_b   1.000
_cell.length_c   1.000
_cell.angle_alpha   90.00
_cell.angle_beta   90.00
_cell.angle_gamma   90.00
#
_symmetry.space_group_name_H-M   'P 1'
#
loop_
_entity.id
_entity.type
_entity.pdbx_description
1 polymer ?
#
loop_
_entity_poly.entity_id
_entity_poly.type
_entity_poly.pdbx_seq_one_letter_code
_entity_poly.pdbx_strand_id
1 'polypeptide(L)'
;MTPGARSALRAARQERGWSQTDAARRLAELAARRGGSTARPGSLKTQLSRWENGHATPAPEHRALLVELYGGTPAELGLEPAAPETAHGADDRLRAALARAAALDDAGLALLADQLRGTAALDHRLGTAAAHGTLTSQVEQLRELLTHCVDPGTAERLAELLAGAALLAGDQERDRGAPDLAWHAYVLAGEAAGRAARSDLAALAHGRRERLRRELDRPAVDRAVPPPGRIDVHAPPVPIWAELGHDDGGESSIRDRTEAALREATEAARAGRAEDAGAAAARARRLALRSGSARTLTLLRQAQRPS
;
A
#
# COMPACT_ATOMS: atom_id res chain seq x y z
N MET A 1 -30.87 -9.63 -15.13
CA MET A 1 -29.74 -9.57 -14.18
C MET A 1 -28.50 -10.01 -14.95
N THR A 2 -27.80 -9.07 -15.59
CA THR A 2 -26.71 -9.37 -16.53
C THR A 2 -25.41 -9.56 -15.76
N PRO A 3 -24.75 -10.74 -15.81
CA PRO A 3 -23.46 -10.95 -15.16
C PRO A 3 -22.46 -9.92 -15.72
N GLY A 4 -21.83 -9.15 -14.84
CA GLY A 4 -21.02 -8.01 -15.23
C GLY A 4 -19.80 -8.39 -16.08
N ALA A 5 -19.59 -7.64 -17.16
CA ALA A 5 -18.44 -7.66 -18.06
C ALA A 5 -17.06 -7.75 -17.35
N ARG A 6 -16.99 -7.31 -16.09
CA ARG A 6 -15.81 -7.34 -15.20
C ARG A 6 -15.30 -8.75 -14.89
N SER A 7 -16.13 -9.78 -15.05
CA SER A 7 -15.78 -11.18 -14.84
C SER A 7 -15.28 -11.91 -16.11
N ALA A 8 -15.46 -11.31 -17.29
CA ALA A 8 -15.26 -11.99 -18.56
C ALA A 8 -13.79 -12.25 -18.88
N LEU A 9 -12.90 -11.29 -18.61
CA LEU A 9 -11.45 -11.47 -18.79
C LEU A 9 -10.90 -12.59 -17.89
N ARG A 10 -11.37 -12.65 -16.65
CA ARG A 10 -11.02 -13.70 -15.69
C ARG A 10 -11.57 -15.06 -16.14
N ALA A 11 -12.79 -15.10 -16.65
CA ALA A 11 -13.40 -16.31 -17.20
C ALA A 11 -12.60 -16.84 -18.41
N ALA A 12 -12.25 -15.98 -19.37
CA ALA A 12 -11.48 -16.35 -20.56
C ALA A 12 -10.09 -16.93 -20.23
N ARG A 13 -9.47 -16.46 -19.12
CA ARG A 13 -8.24 -17.05 -18.58
C ARG A 13 -8.48 -18.42 -17.94
N GLN A 14 -9.55 -18.54 -17.14
CA GLN A 14 -9.89 -19.78 -16.43
C GLN A 14 -10.31 -20.90 -17.38
N GLU A 15 -11.05 -20.60 -18.45
CA GLU A 15 -11.43 -21.55 -19.50
C GLU A 15 -10.20 -22.19 -20.17
N ARG A 16 -9.09 -21.45 -20.24
CA ARG A 16 -7.81 -21.95 -20.76
C ARG A 16 -6.96 -22.68 -19.72
N GLY A 17 -7.43 -22.77 -18.48
CA GLY A 17 -6.70 -23.38 -17.36
C GLY A 17 -5.45 -22.62 -16.93
N TRP A 18 -5.35 -21.32 -17.25
CA TRP A 18 -4.12 -20.55 -17.00
C TRP A 18 -4.13 -19.85 -15.64
N SER A 19 -2.98 -19.86 -14.97
CA SER A 19 -2.75 -18.93 -13.86
C SER A 19 -2.55 -17.50 -14.38
N GLN A 20 -2.72 -16.49 -13.51
CA GLN A 20 -2.40 -15.10 -13.88
C GLN A 20 -0.91 -14.94 -14.27
N THR A 21 -0.02 -15.74 -13.67
CA THR A 21 1.41 -15.76 -14.03
C THR A 21 1.61 -16.29 -15.46
N ASP A 22 0.90 -17.36 -15.84
CA ASP A 22 1.00 -17.95 -17.18
C ASP A 22 0.44 -17.02 -18.24
N ALA A 23 -0.71 -16.40 -17.95
CA ALA A 23 -1.32 -15.41 -18.83
C ALA A 23 -0.40 -14.18 -19.01
N ALA A 24 0.19 -13.66 -17.94
CA ALA A 24 1.13 -12.54 -18.00
C ALA A 24 2.38 -12.87 -18.83
N ARG A 25 2.92 -14.09 -18.70
CA ARG A 25 4.06 -14.54 -19.51
C ARG A 25 3.69 -14.61 -20.99
N ARG A 26 2.57 -15.23 -21.34
CA ARG A 26 2.09 -15.33 -22.72
C ARG A 26 1.78 -13.96 -23.34
N LEU A 27 1.24 -13.04 -22.54
CA LEU A 27 1.00 -11.66 -22.96
C LEU A 27 2.31 -10.92 -23.24
N ALA A 28 3.35 -11.14 -22.42
CA ALA A 28 4.68 -10.57 -22.64
C ALA A 28 5.33 -11.11 -23.93
N GLU A 29 5.23 -12.42 -24.16
CA GLU A 29 5.71 -13.06 -25.39
C GLU A 29 4.98 -12.53 -26.64
N LEU A 30 3.67 -12.28 -26.52
CA LEU A 30 2.87 -11.71 -27.60
C LEU A 30 3.25 -10.25 -27.90
N ALA A 31 3.46 -9.43 -26.87
CA ALA A 31 3.93 -8.06 -27.02
C ALA A 31 5.30 -7.99 -27.69
N ALA A 32 6.22 -8.90 -27.33
CA ALA A 32 7.54 -9.01 -27.93
C ALA A 32 7.48 -9.34 -29.42
N ARG A 33 6.58 -10.25 -29.85
CA ARG A 33 6.37 -10.58 -31.27
C ARG A 33 5.85 -9.40 -32.09
N ARG A 34 5.12 -8.47 -31.49
CA ARG A 34 4.57 -7.26 -32.15
C ARG A 34 5.54 -6.08 -32.19
N GLY A 35 6.78 -6.24 -31.72
CA GLY A 35 7.77 -5.15 -31.68
C GLY A 35 7.44 -4.05 -30.66
N GLY A 36 6.54 -4.32 -29.72
CA GLY A 36 6.18 -3.38 -28.65
C GLY A 36 7.21 -3.38 -27.51
N SER A 37 7.25 -2.28 -26.74
CA SER A 37 8.05 -2.21 -25.51
C SER A 37 7.60 -3.29 -24.53
N THR A 38 8.48 -4.26 -24.28
CA THR A 38 8.16 -5.42 -23.44
C THR A 38 8.10 -4.98 -21.97
N ALA A 39 6.89 -4.76 -21.45
CA ALA A 39 6.70 -4.66 -20.02
C ALA A 39 7.20 -5.95 -19.34
N ARG A 40 7.96 -5.82 -18.24
CA ARG A 40 8.47 -7.00 -17.50
C ARG A 40 7.29 -7.89 -17.06
N PRO A 41 7.39 -9.23 -17.13
CA PRO A 41 6.29 -10.15 -16.78
C PRO A 41 5.66 -9.92 -15.40
N GLY A 42 6.45 -9.48 -14.42
CA GLY A 42 5.94 -9.12 -13.08
C GLY A 42 4.98 -7.91 -13.09
N SER A 43 5.24 -6.91 -13.94
CA SER A 43 4.34 -5.76 -14.11
C SER A 43 3.05 -6.18 -14.81
N LEU A 44 3.15 -7.03 -15.84
CA LEU A 44 1.98 -7.53 -16.57
C LEU A 44 1.07 -8.41 -15.70
N LYS A 45 1.62 -9.18 -14.75
CA LYS A 45 0.80 -9.93 -13.78
C LYS A 45 0.01 -9.00 -12.87
N THR A 46 0.63 -7.95 -12.35
CA THR A 46 -0.04 -6.95 -11.51
C THR A 46 -1.12 -6.22 -12.29
N GLN A 47 -0.81 -5.79 -13.52
CA GLN A 47 -1.78 -5.16 -14.41
C GLN A 47 -2.96 -6.08 -14.72
N LEU A 48 -2.69 -7.34 -15.08
CA LEU A 48 -3.73 -8.34 -15.33
C LEU A 48 -4.63 -8.56 -14.12
N SER A 49 -4.07 -8.63 -12.91
CA SER A 49 -4.85 -8.72 -11.68
C SER A 49 -5.74 -7.48 -11.47
N ARG A 50 -5.22 -6.28 -11.73
CA ARG A 50 -6.01 -5.04 -11.63
C ARG A 50 -7.13 -5.00 -12.66
N TRP A 51 -6.88 -5.46 -13.89
CA TRP A 51 -7.89 -5.52 -14.95
C TRP A 51 -8.98 -6.56 -14.63
N GLU A 52 -8.59 -7.77 -14.23
CA GLU A 52 -9.54 -8.84 -13.87
C GLU A 52 -10.41 -8.51 -12.65
N ASN A 53 -9.92 -7.65 -11.75
CA ASN A 53 -10.66 -7.20 -10.57
C ASN A 53 -11.33 -5.83 -10.76
N GLY A 54 -11.20 -5.21 -11.94
CA GLY A 54 -11.81 -3.90 -12.24
C GLY A 54 -11.16 -2.70 -11.54
N HIS A 55 -9.96 -2.84 -10.98
CA HIS A 55 -9.18 -1.75 -10.38
C HIS A 55 -8.40 -0.91 -11.40
N ALA A 56 -8.42 -1.29 -12.68
CA ALA A 56 -7.88 -0.53 -13.79
C ALA A 56 -8.53 -0.98 -15.10
N THR A 57 -8.50 -0.12 -16.12
CA THR A 57 -8.92 -0.46 -17.48
C THR A 57 -7.68 -0.54 -18.37
N PRO A 58 -7.49 -1.58 -19.20
CA PRO A 58 -6.30 -1.69 -20.05
C PRO A 58 -6.24 -0.56 -21.07
N ALA A 59 -5.03 -0.05 -21.31
CA ALA A 59 -4.78 0.90 -22.40
C ALA A 59 -5.03 0.24 -23.78
N PRO A 60 -5.27 1.01 -24.85
CA PRO A 60 -5.61 0.47 -26.17
C PRO A 60 -4.63 -0.60 -26.68
N GLU A 61 -3.32 -0.39 -26.50
CA GLU A 61 -2.31 -1.37 -26.91
C GLU A 61 -2.43 -2.71 -26.15
N HIS A 62 -2.78 -2.65 -24.86
CA HIS A 62 -2.97 -3.84 -24.04
C HIS A 62 -4.29 -4.55 -24.36
N ARG A 63 -5.35 -3.83 -24.73
CA ARG A 63 -6.62 -4.45 -25.16
C ARG A 63 -6.44 -5.27 -26.43
N ALA A 64 -5.70 -4.73 -27.41
CA ALA A 64 -5.41 -5.45 -28.65
C ALA A 64 -4.67 -6.77 -28.38
N LEU A 65 -3.68 -6.73 -27.47
CA LEU A 65 -2.95 -7.93 -27.06
C LEU A 65 -3.82 -8.93 -26.30
N LEU A 66 -4.75 -8.49 -25.46
CA LEU A 66 -5.67 -9.37 -24.72
C LEU A 66 -6.72 -10.02 -25.64
N VAL A 67 -7.24 -9.28 -26.61
CA VAL A 67 -8.12 -9.78 -27.68
C VAL A 67 -7.45 -10.88 -28.46
N GLU A 68 -6.20 -10.65 -28.87
CA GLU A 68 -5.41 -11.65 -29.61
C GLU A 68 -5.03 -12.85 -28.73
N LEU A 69 -4.66 -12.62 -27.48
CA LEU A 69 -4.28 -13.69 -26.54
C LEU A 69 -5.46 -14.64 -26.23
N TYR A 70 -6.67 -14.09 -26.09
CA TYR A 70 -7.87 -14.84 -25.71
C TYR A 70 -8.84 -15.13 -26.86
N GLY A 71 -8.54 -14.68 -28.09
CA GLY A 71 -9.28 -15.05 -29.29
C GLY A 71 -10.76 -14.68 -29.27
N GLY A 72 -11.12 -13.55 -28.65
CA GLY A 72 -12.49 -13.05 -28.55
C GLY A 72 -12.57 -11.55 -28.81
N THR A 73 -13.78 -11.04 -29.06
CA THR A 73 -14.02 -9.60 -29.26
C THR A 73 -13.81 -8.81 -27.96
N PRO A 74 -13.56 -7.49 -28.04
CA PRO A 74 -13.50 -6.65 -26.83
C PRO A 74 -14.74 -6.78 -25.95
N ALA A 75 -15.94 -6.86 -26.54
CA ALA A 75 -17.20 -7.08 -25.81
C ALA A 75 -17.24 -8.41 -25.06
N GLU A 76 -16.85 -9.51 -25.70
CA GLU A 76 -16.83 -10.85 -25.08
C GLU A 76 -15.82 -10.95 -23.94
N LEU A 77 -14.74 -10.18 -23.99
CA LEU A 77 -13.72 -10.13 -22.94
C LEU A 77 -14.00 -9.07 -21.87
N GLY A 78 -15.10 -8.30 -22.00
CA GLY A 78 -15.40 -7.19 -21.10
C GLY A 78 -14.41 -6.03 -21.20
N LEU A 79 -13.75 -5.90 -22.36
CA LEU A 79 -12.75 -4.90 -22.72
C LEU A 79 -13.33 -3.76 -23.55
N GLU A 80 -14.66 -3.63 -23.65
CA GLU A 80 -15.25 -2.40 -24.20
C GLU A 80 -14.81 -1.20 -23.37
N PRO A 81 -14.49 -0.05 -24.00
CA PRO A 81 -14.43 1.19 -23.25
C PRO A 81 -15.74 1.29 -22.47
N ALA A 82 -15.69 1.62 -21.17
CA ALA A 82 -16.87 2.15 -20.54
C ALA A 82 -17.39 3.22 -21.50
N ALA A 83 -18.63 3.08 -21.99
CA ALA A 83 -19.21 4.02 -22.92
C ALA A 83 -18.87 5.42 -22.39
N PRO A 84 -18.33 6.33 -23.23
CA PRO A 84 -17.94 7.65 -22.75
C PRO A 84 -19.15 8.18 -22.00
N GLU A 85 -18.95 8.40 -20.71
CA GLU A 85 -20.05 8.78 -19.86
C GLU A 85 -20.63 10.04 -20.46
N THR A 86 -21.91 9.98 -20.79
CA THR A 86 -22.59 11.12 -21.42
C THR A 86 -22.23 12.37 -20.64
N ALA A 87 -21.92 13.49 -21.30
CA ALA A 87 -21.43 14.70 -20.63
C ALA A 87 -22.27 15.09 -19.39
N HIS A 88 -23.59 14.86 -19.46
CA HIS A 88 -24.51 15.01 -18.33
C HIS A 88 -24.14 14.17 -17.10
N GLY A 89 -23.77 12.91 -17.26
CA GLY A 89 -23.32 12.04 -16.17
C GLY A 89 -21.96 12.43 -15.61
N ALA A 90 -21.04 12.94 -16.44
CA ALA A 90 -19.76 13.46 -15.94
C ALA A 90 -19.97 14.72 -15.07
N ASP A 91 -20.80 15.65 -15.54
CA ASP A 91 -21.17 16.85 -14.80
C ASP A 91 -21.88 16.50 -13.48
N ASP A 92 -22.82 15.56 -13.50
CA ASP A 92 -23.57 15.16 -12.30
C ASP A 92 -22.65 14.51 -11.26
N ARG A 93 -21.66 13.72 -11.68
CA ARG A 93 -20.65 13.18 -10.76
C ARG A 93 -19.80 14.27 -10.13
N LEU A 94 -19.36 15.25 -10.91
CA LEU A 94 -18.61 16.38 -10.39
C LEU A 94 -19.45 17.20 -9.40
N ARG A 95 -20.71 17.52 -9.75
CA ARG A 95 -21.66 18.19 -8.86
C ARG A 95 -21.84 17.41 -7.56
N ALA A 96 -22.00 16.09 -7.63
CA ALA A 96 -22.12 15.23 -6.45
C ALA A 96 -20.84 15.21 -5.61
N ALA A 97 -19.65 15.21 -6.23
CA ALA A 97 -18.38 15.24 -5.52
C ALA A 97 -18.17 16.58 -4.78
N LEU A 98 -18.44 17.70 -5.45
CA LEU A 98 -18.42 19.03 -4.86
C LEU A 98 -19.42 19.15 -3.70
N ALA A 99 -20.65 18.64 -3.89
CA ALA A 99 -21.68 18.66 -2.84
C ALA A 99 -21.26 17.83 -1.62
N ARG A 100 -20.65 16.64 -1.81
CA ARG A 100 -20.13 15.83 -0.70
C ARG A 100 -19.02 16.54 0.07
N ALA A 101 -18.07 17.16 -0.63
CA ALA A 101 -16.99 17.91 0.00
C ALA A 101 -17.50 19.16 0.72
N ALA A 102 -18.50 19.86 0.16
CA ALA A 102 -19.14 21.02 0.78
C ALA A 102 -20.01 20.67 2.00
N ALA A 103 -20.53 19.45 2.08
CA ALA A 103 -21.28 18.96 3.25
C ALA A 103 -20.37 18.59 4.43
N LEU A 104 -19.05 18.63 4.27
CA LEU A 104 -18.12 18.29 5.32
C LEU A 104 -18.00 19.45 6.32
N ASP A 105 -18.58 19.26 7.50
CA ASP A 105 -18.48 20.17 8.63
C ASP A 105 -17.47 19.68 9.67
N ASP A 106 -17.37 20.39 10.79
CA ASP A 106 -16.47 20.03 11.90
C ASP A 106 -16.75 18.63 12.45
N ALA A 107 -18.02 18.23 12.53
CA ALA A 107 -18.42 16.91 13.01
C ALA A 107 -18.02 15.82 12.02
N GLY A 108 -18.21 16.05 10.72
CA GLY A 108 -17.76 15.15 9.67
C GLY A 108 -16.24 14.96 9.66
N LEU A 109 -15.47 16.05 9.83
CA LEU A 109 -14.01 15.98 9.98
C LEU A 109 -13.60 15.17 11.22
N ALA A 110 -14.28 15.39 12.36
CA ALA A 110 -14.03 14.63 13.57
C ALA A 110 -14.29 13.13 13.39
N LEU A 111 -15.37 12.75 12.69
CA LEU A 111 -15.69 11.36 12.38
C LEU A 111 -14.63 10.71 11.48
N LEU A 112 -14.11 11.42 10.47
CA LEU A 112 -13.02 10.93 9.64
C LEU A 112 -11.74 10.71 10.45
N ALA A 113 -11.44 11.64 11.36
CA ALA A 113 -10.32 11.50 12.28
C ALA A 113 -10.51 10.30 13.24
N ASP A 114 -11.72 10.09 13.75
CA ASP A 114 -12.09 8.92 14.58
C ASP A 114 -11.86 7.60 13.86
N GLN A 115 -12.32 7.50 12.61
CA GLN A 115 -12.15 6.31 11.79
C GLN A 115 -10.68 6.00 11.53
N LEU A 116 -9.87 7.03 11.25
CA LEU A 116 -8.44 6.88 11.04
C LEU A 116 -7.73 6.44 12.33
N ARG A 117 -8.06 7.04 13.47
CA ARG A 117 -7.54 6.62 14.79
C ARG A 117 -7.88 5.18 15.12
N GLY A 118 -9.12 4.76 14.91
CA GLY A 118 -9.54 3.37 15.11
C GLY A 118 -8.77 2.39 14.21
N THR A 119 -8.53 2.77 12.95
CA THR A 119 -7.75 1.97 11.99
C THR A 119 -6.29 1.86 12.41
N ALA A 120 -5.72 2.96 12.91
CA ALA A 120 -4.36 3.00 13.40
C ALA A 120 -4.18 2.20 14.70
N ALA A 121 -5.17 2.21 15.60
CA ALA A 121 -5.21 1.35 16.80
C ALA A 121 -5.32 -0.15 16.44
N LEU A 122 -6.08 -0.47 15.39
CA LEU A 122 -6.16 -1.82 14.86
C LEU A 122 -4.80 -2.29 14.29
N ASP A 123 -4.12 -1.44 13.53
CA ASP A 123 -2.75 -1.69 13.05
C ASP A 123 -1.77 -1.90 14.21
N HIS A 124 -1.84 -1.06 15.24
CA HIS A 124 -0.98 -1.18 16.43
C HIS A 124 -1.15 -2.53 17.14
N ARG A 125 -2.40 -2.99 17.31
CA ARG A 125 -2.73 -4.22 18.05
C ARG A 125 -2.56 -5.49 17.23
N LEU A 126 -3.03 -5.49 15.99
CA LEU A 126 -3.14 -6.68 15.14
C LEU A 126 -2.22 -6.67 13.92
N GLY A 127 -1.69 -5.52 13.55
CA GLY A 127 -0.72 -5.35 12.46
C GLY A 127 -1.37 -5.04 11.12
N THR A 128 -0.52 -4.85 10.13
CA THR A 128 -0.88 -4.45 8.77
C THR A 128 -1.96 -5.34 8.15
N ALA A 129 -1.92 -6.66 8.37
CA ALA A 129 -2.92 -7.58 7.82
C ALA A 129 -4.36 -7.22 8.20
N ALA A 130 -4.59 -6.65 9.40
CA ALA A 130 -5.92 -6.32 9.90
C ALA A 130 -6.42 -4.94 9.45
N ALA A 131 -5.52 -3.97 9.26
CA ALA A 131 -5.88 -2.57 9.04
C ALA A 131 -5.70 -2.10 7.59
N HIS A 132 -4.93 -2.81 6.77
CA HIS A 132 -4.46 -2.32 5.46
C HIS A 132 -5.59 -1.96 4.48
N GLY A 133 -6.56 -2.84 4.25
CA GLY A 133 -7.64 -2.57 3.29
C GLY A 133 -8.50 -1.36 3.68
N THR A 134 -8.76 -1.21 4.98
CA THR A 134 -9.49 -0.05 5.53
C THR A 134 -8.69 1.23 5.35
N LEU A 135 -7.39 1.23 5.69
CA LEU A 135 -6.54 2.41 5.55
C LEU A 135 -6.40 2.85 4.09
N THR A 136 -6.19 1.92 3.15
CA THR A 136 -6.13 2.24 1.72
C THR A 136 -7.41 2.92 1.26
N SER A 137 -8.57 2.43 1.70
CA SER A 137 -9.87 3.04 1.36
C SER A 137 -10.03 4.44 1.96
N GLN A 138 -9.56 4.65 3.20
CA GLN A 138 -9.58 5.96 3.85
C GLN A 138 -8.66 6.98 3.15
N VAL A 139 -7.45 6.58 2.75
CA VAL A 139 -6.53 7.46 2.00
C VAL A 139 -7.18 7.91 0.69
N GLU A 140 -7.81 6.99 -0.04
CA GLU A 140 -8.53 7.31 -1.29
C GLU A 140 -9.71 8.24 -1.05
N GLN A 141 -10.52 7.99 -0.01
CA GLN A 141 -11.63 8.86 0.38
C GLN A 141 -11.17 10.27 0.75
N LEU A 142 -10.13 10.39 1.58
CA LEU A 142 -9.57 11.68 2.00
C LEU A 142 -9.00 12.45 0.81
N ARG A 143 -8.32 11.76 -0.11
CA ARG A 143 -7.80 12.36 -1.34
C ARG A 143 -8.93 12.90 -2.22
N GLU A 144 -9.98 12.10 -2.44
CA GLU A 144 -11.15 12.50 -3.23
C GLU A 144 -11.85 13.72 -2.62
N LEU A 145 -12.09 13.72 -1.30
CA LEU A 145 -12.70 14.86 -0.60
C LEU A 145 -11.82 16.11 -0.73
N LEU A 146 -10.51 15.99 -0.53
CA LEU A 146 -9.58 17.11 -0.65
C LEU A 146 -9.53 17.69 -2.07
N THR A 147 -9.60 16.85 -3.10
CA THR A 147 -9.62 17.28 -4.51
C THR A 147 -10.84 18.15 -4.84
N HIS A 148 -11.98 17.90 -4.19
CA HIS A 148 -13.23 18.62 -4.43
C HIS A 148 -13.58 19.65 -3.35
N CYS A 149 -12.73 19.83 -2.33
CA CYS A 149 -12.94 20.80 -1.27
C CYS A 149 -12.53 22.21 -1.74
N VAL A 150 -13.45 23.17 -1.59
CA VAL A 150 -13.25 24.57 -2.00
C VAL A 150 -12.99 25.48 -0.80
N ASP A 151 -13.48 25.11 0.39
CA ASP A 151 -13.23 25.87 1.62
C ASP A 151 -11.77 25.69 2.09
N PRO A 152 -10.97 26.78 2.19
CA PRO A 152 -9.54 26.65 2.52
C PRO A 152 -9.27 26.04 3.90
N GLY A 153 -10.07 26.38 4.92
CA GLY A 153 -9.86 25.87 6.28
C GLY A 153 -10.15 24.37 6.40
N THR A 154 -11.23 23.92 5.77
CA THR A 154 -11.58 22.50 5.66
C THR A 154 -10.54 21.74 4.84
N ALA A 155 -10.07 22.33 3.73
CA ALA A 155 -9.05 21.72 2.89
C ALA A 155 -7.71 21.54 3.63
N GLU A 156 -7.30 22.49 4.46
CA GLU A 156 -6.09 22.41 5.29
C GLU A 156 -6.18 21.23 6.29
N ARG A 157 -7.31 21.11 6.99
CA ARG A 157 -7.57 20.03 7.96
C ARG A 157 -7.70 18.65 7.30
N LEU A 158 -8.34 18.56 6.15
CA LEU A 158 -8.37 17.33 5.33
C LEU A 158 -6.96 16.94 4.87
N ALA A 159 -6.14 17.90 4.47
CA ALA A 159 -4.77 17.66 4.06
C ALA A 159 -3.90 17.15 5.23
N GLU A 160 -4.11 17.66 6.45
CA GLU A 160 -3.44 17.14 7.64
C GLU A 160 -3.84 15.67 7.90
N LEU A 161 -5.13 15.35 7.85
CA LEU A 161 -5.61 13.97 8.00
C LEU A 161 -5.04 13.04 6.92
N LEU A 162 -5.01 13.50 5.67
CA LEU A 162 -4.44 12.74 4.55
C LEU A 162 -2.93 12.51 4.74
N ALA A 163 -2.18 13.51 5.22
CA ALA A 163 -0.76 13.35 5.52
C ALA A 163 -0.52 12.27 6.58
N GLY A 164 -1.29 12.27 7.67
CA GLY A 164 -1.24 11.23 8.70
C GLY A 164 -1.58 9.85 8.17
N ALA A 165 -2.66 9.72 7.39
CA ALA A 165 -3.09 8.46 6.79
C ALA A 165 -2.04 7.90 5.81
N ALA A 166 -1.48 8.76 4.96
CA ALA A 166 -0.48 8.39 3.96
C ALA A 166 0.86 7.97 4.60
N LEU A 167 1.27 8.58 5.72
CA LEU A 167 2.41 8.12 6.51
C LEU A 167 2.21 6.69 7.02
N LEU A 168 1.04 6.41 7.60
CA LEU A 168 0.71 5.08 8.10
C LEU A 168 0.63 4.05 6.95
N ALA A 169 0.06 4.44 5.81
CA ALA A 169 -0.01 3.60 4.62
C ALA A 169 1.40 3.27 4.10
N GLY A 170 2.31 4.25 4.09
CA GLY A 170 3.70 4.01 3.70
C GLY A 170 4.43 3.03 4.63
N ASP A 171 4.21 3.14 5.94
CA ASP A 171 4.78 2.19 6.92
C ASP A 171 4.19 0.77 6.74
N GLN A 172 2.89 0.65 6.45
CA GLN A 172 2.25 -0.63 6.14
C GLN A 172 2.78 -1.26 4.85
N GLU A 173 2.96 -0.49 3.79
CA GLU A 173 3.49 -1.00 2.51
C GLU A 173 4.95 -1.42 2.64
N ARG A 174 5.73 -0.70 3.44
CA ARG A 174 7.09 -1.10 3.79
C ARG A 174 7.09 -2.47 4.49
N ASP A 175 6.19 -2.70 5.44
CA ASP A 175 6.07 -3.99 6.15
C ASP A 175 5.61 -5.13 5.23
N ARG A 176 4.75 -4.82 4.28
CA ARG A 176 4.31 -5.75 3.23
C ARG A 176 5.40 -6.03 2.19
N GLY A 177 6.53 -5.33 2.25
CA GLY A 177 7.63 -5.49 1.30
C GLY A 177 7.32 -4.91 -0.08
N ALA A 178 6.49 -3.86 -0.14
CA ALA A 178 6.15 -3.10 -1.35
C ALA A 178 6.82 -1.71 -1.31
N PRO A 179 8.14 -1.61 -1.57
CA PRO A 179 8.90 -0.37 -1.40
C PRO A 179 8.48 0.73 -2.37
N ASP A 180 8.02 0.37 -3.57
CA ASP A 180 7.43 1.28 -4.54
C ASP A 180 6.16 1.93 -3.99
N LEU A 181 5.22 1.14 -3.47
CA LEU A 181 3.98 1.66 -2.89
C LEU A 181 4.26 2.49 -1.63
N ALA A 182 5.19 2.06 -0.79
CA ALA A 182 5.63 2.82 0.39
C ALA A 182 6.19 4.19 0.00
N TRP A 183 7.03 4.26 -1.05
CA TRP A 183 7.58 5.51 -1.54
C TRP A 183 6.49 6.47 -2.02
N HIS A 184 5.53 6.00 -2.81
CA HIS A 184 4.41 6.82 -3.28
C HIS A 184 3.57 7.37 -2.12
N ALA A 185 3.28 6.53 -1.13
CA ALA A 185 2.54 6.96 0.06
C ALA A 185 3.29 8.04 0.85
N TYR A 186 4.62 7.93 1.01
CA TYR A 186 5.40 8.99 1.68
C TYR A 186 5.53 10.27 0.84
N VAL A 187 5.47 10.19 -0.49
CA VAL A 187 5.38 11.39 -1.36
C VAL A 187 4.05 12.10 -1.12
N LEU A 188 2.94 11.35 -1.20
CA LEU A 188 1.60 11.87 -0.94
C LEU A 188 1.51 12.51 0.46
N ALA A 189 2.11 11.89 1.47
CA ALA A 189 2.16 12.44 2.82
C ALA A 189 2.85 13.81 2.87
N GLY A 190 3.98 13.96 2.17
CA GLY A 190 4.72 15.22 2.11
C GLY A 190 3.96 16.33 1.37
N GLU A 191 3.29 15.98 0.26
CA GLU A 191 2.45 16.91 -0.51
C GLU A 191 1.25 17.39 0.31
N ALA A 192 0.54 16.46 0.97
CA ALA A 192 -0.57 16.78 1.84
C ALA A 192 -0.12 17.62 3.06
N ALA A 193 1.01 17.29 3.66
CA ALA A 193 1.58 18.06 4.77
C ALA A 193 1.95 19.49 4.36
N GLY A 194 2.48 19.68 3.15
CA GLY A 194 2.75 21.00 2.60
C GLY A 194 1.47 21.83 2.43
N ARG A 195 0.38 21.20 1.95
CA ARG A 195 -0.94 21.85 1.82
C ARG A 195 -1.57 22.17 3.18
N ALA A 196 -1.27 21.38 4.21
CA ALA A 196 -1.68 21.60 5.59
C ALA A 196 -0.78 22.59 6.37
N ALA A 197 0.27 23.16 5.74
CA ALA A 197 1.30 23.95 6.41
C ALA A 197 1.98 23.24 7.62
N ARG A 198 2.00 21.91 7.63
CA ARG A 198 2.58 21.07 8.69
C ARG A 198 4.02 20.64 8.37
N SER A 199 4.97 21.49 8.74
CA SER A 199 6.40 21.26 8.48
C SER A 199 6.97 20.03 9.21
N ASP A 200 6.42 19.72 10.38
CA ASP A 200 6.71 18.51 11.17
C ASP A 200 6.37 17.23 10.41
N LEU A 201 5.16 17.18 9.83
CA LEU A 201 4.71 16.04 9.02
C LEU A 201 5.50 15.91 7.71
N ALA A 202 5.80 17.04 7.06
CA ALA A 202 6.61 17.04 5.84
C ALA A 202 8.03 16.51 6.10
N ALA A 203 8.66 16.93 7.20
CA ALA A 203 9.96 16.43 7.62
C ALA A 203 9.92 14.93 7.94
N LEU A 204 8.86 14.46 8.62
CA LEU A 204 8.66 13.04 8.91
C LEU A 204 8.53 12.20 7.63
N ALA A 205 7.72 12.65 6.67
CA ALA A 205 7.56 11.99 5.38
C ALA A 205 8.87 11.91 4.59
N HIS A 206 9.65 13.00 4.59
CA HIS A 206 10.99 13.02 4.00
C HIS A 206 11.93 12.02 4.69
N GLY A 207 11.96 12.02 6.03
CA GLY A 207 12.77 11.10 6.82
C GLY A 207 12.42 9.63 6.56
N ARG A 208 11.14 9.30 6.39
CA ARG A 208 10.67 7.95 6.03
C ARG A 208 11.12 7.52 4.63
N ARG A 209 11.09 8.41 3.63
CA ARG A 209 11.64 8.14 2.28
C ARG A 209 13.14 7.90 2.31
N GLU A 210 13.88 8.75 2.99
CA GLU A 210 15.33 8.65 3.12
C GLU A 210 15.75 7.39 3.88
N ARG A 211 14.93 6.95 4.86
CA ARG A 211 15.07 5.64 5.50
C ARG A 211 14.91 4.50 4.49
N LEU A 212 13.83 4.49 3.72
CA LEU A 212 13.55 3.44 2.73
C LEU A 212 14.66 3.36 1.67
N ARG A 213 15.15 4.50 1.19
CA ARG A 213 16.29 4.57 0.25
C ARG A 213 17.52 3.86 0.82
N ARG A 214 17.91 4.19 2.07
CA ARG A 214 19.05 3.55 2.75
C ARG A 214 18.87 2.05 2.99
N GLU A 215 17.64 1.58 3.17
CA GLU A 215 17.36 0.14 3.27
C GLU A 215 17.56 -0.58 1.92
N LEU A 216 17.23 0.08 0.82
CA LEU A 216 17.43 -0.44 -0.53
C LEU A 216 18.90 -0.44 -0.94
N ASP A 217 19.65 0.60 -0.56
CA ASP A 217 21.08 0.76 -0.88
C ASP A 217 21.98 -0.22 -0.12
N ARG A 218 21.47 -0.87 0.94
CA ARG A 218 22.23 -1.90 1.67
C ARG A 218 22.47 -3.13 0.78
N PRO A 219 23.73 -3.63 0.67
CA PRO A 219 24.01 -4.88 -0.03
C PRO A 219 23.27 -6.04 0.63
N ALA A 220 22.91 -7.06 -0.14
CA ALA A 220 22.07 -8.17 0.33
C ALA A 220 22.63 -8.91 1.57
N VAL A 221 23.96 -8.91 1.73
CA VAL A 221 24.67 -9.48 2.88
C VAL A 221 24.52 -8.61 4.14
N ASP A 222 24.44 -7.28 3.99
CA ASP A 222 24.21 -6.33 5.09
C ASP A 222 22.73 -6.11 5.42
N ARG A 223 21.80 -6.54 4.54
CA ARG A 223 20.37 -6.51 4.84
C ARG A 223 20.00 -7.52 5.92
N ALA A 224 20.78 -8.59 6.08
CA ALA A 224 20.60 -9.55 7.15
C ALA A 224 20.67 -8.88 8.52
N VAL A 225 21.35 -7.72 8.65
CA VAL A 225 21.50 -7.04 9.93
C VAL A 225 21.57 -5.50 9.86
N PRO A 226 20.62 -4.76 10.46
CA PRO A 226 20.78 -3.31 10.66
C PRO A 226 21.98 -3.00 11.59
N PRO A 227 22.61 -1.82 11.49
CA PRO A 227 23.73 -1.48 12.34
C PRO A 227 23.21 -1.20 13.77
N PRO A 228 23.92 -1.65 14.83
CA PRO A 228 23.56 -1.32 16.20
C PRO A 228 23.63 0.20 16.38
N GLY A 229 22.52 0.81 16.82
CA GLY A 229 22.39 2.26 16.98
C GLY A 229 21.22 2.92 16.24
N ARG A 230 20.49 2.20 15.38
CA ARG A 230 19.20 2.66 14.81
C ARG A 230 18.03 1.84 15.32
N ILE A 231 17.99 1.67 16.64
CA ILE A 231 16.78 1.24 17.33
C ILE A 231 15.85 2.46 17.34
N ASP A 232 15.04 2.59 16.30
CA ASP A 232 13.97 3.57 16.26
C ASP A 232 12.91 3.08 17.24
N VAL A 233 12.78 3.77 18.37
CA VAL A 233 11.59 3.65 19.21
C VAL A 233 10.48 4.28 18.39
N HIS A 234 9.44 3.53 18.07
CA HIS A 234 8.33 4.04 17.28
C HIS A 234 7.66 5.17 18.05
N ALA A 235 7.97 6.42 17.68
CA ALA A 235 7.02 7.50 17.88
C ALA A 235 5.97 7.34 16.77
N PRO A 236 4.69 7.07 17.10
CA PRO A 236 3.62 7.13 16.11
C PRO A 236 3.60 8.53 15.47
N PRO A 237 3.17 8.67 14.20
CA PRO A 237 3.14 9.97 13.53
C PRO A 237 2.32 10.98 14.35
N VAL A 238 2.96 12.12 14.65
CA VAL A 238 2.74 13.00 15.81
C VAL A 238 1.72 14.13 15.58
N PRO A 239 0.52 13.89 15.00
CA PRO A 239 -0.59 14.71 15.51
C PRO A 239 -1.94 14.01 15.66
N ILE A 240 -2.18 12.87 15.01
CA ILE A 240 -3.47 12.17 15.14
C ILE A 240 -3.57 11.36 16.45
N TRP A 241 -2.41 11.04 17.06
CA TRP A 241 -2.35 10.34 18.34
C TRP A 241 -2.16 11.27 19.55
N ALA A 242 -1.89 12.56 19.33
CA ALA A 242 -1.60 13.50 20.41
C ALA A 242 -2.86 13.99 21.15
N GLU A 243 -4.04 13.98 20.52
CA GLU A 243 -5.27 14.54 21.11
C GLU A 243 -6.29 13.52 21.60
N LEU A 244 -6.01 12.22 21.54
CA LEU A 244 -6.88 11.22 22.16
C LEU A 244 -6.11 10.22 22.99
N GLY A 245 -6.07 10.53 24.28
CA GLY A 245 -5.79 9.59 25.33
C GLY A 245 -4.34 9.22 25.39
N HIS A 246 -3.65 9.78 26.37
CA HIS A 246 -2.76 8.97 27.18
C HIS A 246 -3.49 7.70 27.64
N ASP A 247 -3.59 6.70 26.77
CA ASP A 247 -3.47 5.33 27.24
C ASP A 247 -1.97 5.16 27.52
N ASP A 248 -1.62 5.59 28.73
CA ASP A 248 -0.35 5.37 29.46
C ASP A 248 -0.08 3.86 29.70
N GLY A 249 -0.63 2.98 28.88
CA GLY A 249 -0.28 1.57 28.84
C GLY A 249 0.84 1.39 27.83
N GLY A 250 2.09 1.60 28.26
CA GLY A 250 3.35 1.46 27.48
C GLY A 250 3.62 0.09 26.82
N GLU A 251 2.62 -0.54 26.20
CA GLU A 251 2.72 -1.79 25.48
C GLU A 251 3.12 -1.53 24.02
N SER A 252 4.31 -1.98 23.64
CA SER A 252 4.84 -1.78 22.29
C SER A 252 3.96 -2.43 21.22
N SER A 253 3.82 -1.76 20.08
CA SER A 253 3.00 -2.24 18.97
C SER A 253 3.42 -3.64 18.51
N ILE A 254 2.53 -4.37 17.82
CA ILE A 254 2.93 -5.66 17.25
C ILE A 254 4.08 -5.51 16.24
N ARG A 255 4.17 -4.37 15.54
CA ARG A 255 5.28 -4.02 14.64
C ARG A 255 6.57 -3.87 15.44
N ASP A 256 6.53 -3.07 16.51
CA ASP A 256 7.68 -2.79 17.37
C ASP A 256 8.24 -4.08 17.98
N ARG A 257 7.35 -4.94 18.48
CA ARG A 257 7.72 -6.25 19.02
C ARG A 257 8.30 -7.17 17.94
N THR A 258 7.77 -7.10 16.72
CA THR A 258 8.30 -7.85 15.57
C THR A 258 9.71 -7.37 15.21
N GLU A 259 9.92 -6.05 15.13
CA GLU A 259 11.22 -5.45 14.84
C GLU A 259 12.23 -5.73 15.97
N ALA A 260 11.81 -5.63 17.24
CA ALA A 260 12.66 -5.94 18.40
C ALA A 260 13.12 -7.39 18.40
N ALA A 261 12.21 -8.35 18.17
CA ALA A 261 12.57 -9.77 18.08
C ALA A 261 13.49 -10.06 16.90
N LEU A 262 13.31 -9.36 15.77
CA LEU A 262 14.21 -9.48 14.62
C LEU A 262 15.61 -8.96 14.95
N ARG A 263 15.72 -7.81 15.63
CA ARG A 263 17.01 -7.26 16.07
C ARG A 263 17.73 -8.23 17.01
N GLU A 264 17.03 -8.72 18.03
CA GLU A 264 17.57 -9.67 19.00
C GLU A 264 18.12 -10.94 18.31
N ALA A 265 17.35 -11.50 17.37
CA ALA A 265 17.79 -12.66 16.59
C ALA A 265 19.09 -12.40 15.85
N THR A 266 19.23 -11.18 15.33
CA THR A 266 20.35 -10.82 14.50
C THR A 266 21.61 -10.50 15.32
N GLU A 267 21.45 -9.83 16.46
CA GLU A 267 22.53 -9.58 17.41
C GLU A 267 23.06 -10.87 18.03
N ALA A 268 22.16 -11.79 18.40
CA ALA A 268 22.56 -13.12 18.91
C ALA A 268 23.32 -13.93 17.85
N ALA A 269 22.89 -13.89 16.58
CA ALA A 269 23.57 -14.57 15.49
C ALA A 269 25.00 -14.04 15.29
N ARG A 270 25.19 -12.71 15.31
CA ARG A 270 26.51 -12.08 15.22
C ARG A 270 27.42 -12.42 16.40
N ALA A 271 26.84 -12.59 17.59
CA ALA A 271 27.56 -12.98 18.79
C ALA A 271 27.88 -14.49 18.86
N GLY A 272 27.53 -15.28 17.85
CA GLY A 272 27.73 -16.73 17.84
C GLY A 272 26.80 -17.51 18.79
N ARG A 273 25.76 -16.86 19.33
CA ARG A 273 24.78 -17.47 20.25
C ARG A 273 23.65 -18.12 19.45
N ALA A 274 23.93 -19.29 18.88
CA ALA A 274 23.03 -19.96 17.93
C ALA A 274 21.64 -20.26 18.49
N GLU A 275 21.53 -20.71 19.75
CA GLU A 275 20.25 -21.03 20.38
C GLU A 275 19.39 -19.77 20.60
N ASP A 276 19.99 -18.70 21.15
CA ASP A 276 19.32 -17.41 21.37
C ASP A 276 18.84 -16.81 20.04
N ALA A 277 19.69 -16.87 19.01
CA ALA A 277 19.36 -16.42 17.66
C ALA A 277 18.16 -17.19 17.09
N GLY A 278 18.15 -18.52 17.26
CA GLY A 278 17.05 -19.38 16.84
C GLY A 278 15.74 -19.07 17.58
N ALA A 279 15.80 -18.90 18.89
CA ALA A 279 14.64 -18.59 19.72
C ALA A 279 14.02 -17.22 19.36
N ALA A 280 14.85 -16.19 19.21
CA ALA A 280 14.42 -14.86 18.81
C ALA A 280 13.89 -14.82 17.37
N ALA A 281 14.53 -15.52 16.43
CA ALA A 281 14.05 -15.65 15.05
C ALA A 281 12.68 -16.34 14.99
N ALA A 282 12.45 -17.37 15.82
CA ALA A 282 11.15 -18.05 15.90
C ALA A 282 10.06 -17.11 16.46
N ARG A 283 10.38 -16.28 17.48
CA ARG A 283 9.47 -15.23 17.98
C ARG A 283 9.15 -14.21 16.90
N ALA A 284 10.16 -13.66 16.23
CA ALA A 284 10.00 -12.70 15.14
C ALA A 284 9.13 -13.27 14.01
N ARG A 285 9.33 -14.54 13.63
CA ARG A 285 8.53 -15.23 12.62
C ARG A 285 7.07 -15.36 13.03
N ARG A 286 6.77 -15.76 14.28
CA ARG A 286 5.39 -15.87 14.78
C ARG A 286 4.67 -14.52 14.75
N LEU A 287 5.35 -13.46 15.22
CA LEU A 287 4.79 -12.11 15.21
C LEU A 287 4.58 -11.59 13.78
N ALA A 288 5.55 -11.80 12.89
CA ALA A 288 5.44 -11.41 11.48
C ALA A 288 4.31 -12.13 10.73
N LEU A 289 4.08 -13.42 11.01
CA LEU A 289 2.94 -14.15 10.45
C LEU A 289 1.60 -13.60 10.96
N ARG A 290 1.53 -13.24 12.24
CA ARG A 290 0.34 -12.64 12.84
C ARG A 290 0.04 -11.25 12.29
N SER A 291 1.07 -10.41 12.13
CA SER A 291 0.93 -9.03 11.65
C SER A 291 0.88 -8.89 10.12
N GLY A 292 1.26 -9.93 9.38
CA GLY A 292 1.37 -9.90 7.92
C GLY A 292 2.65 -9.23 7.40
N SER A 293 3.72 -9.16 8.20
CA SER A 293 4.99 -8.52 7.82
C SER A 293 5.82 -9.40 6.87
N ALA A 294 5.58 -9.29 5.56
CA ALA A 294 6.35 -10.00 4.54
C ALA A 294 7.83 -9.56 4.49
N ARG A 295 8.12 -8.30 4.85
CA ARG A 295 9.48 -7.78 4.99
C ARG A 295 10.26 -8.59 6.03
N THR A 296 9.73 -8.72 7.25
CA THR A 296 10.39 -9.47 8.32
C THR A 296 10.61 -10.94 7.94
N LEU A 297 9.61 -11.59 7.32
CA LEU A 297 9.75 -12.97 6.85
C LEU A 297 10.84 -13.12 5.78
N THR A 298 11.08 -12.10 4.97
CA THR A 298 12.15 -12.10 3.97
C THR A 298 13.52 -11.92 4.60
N LEU A 299 13.65 -11.00 5.57
CA LEU A 299 14.89 -10.78 6.31
C LEU A 299 15.33 -12.03 7.09
N LEU A 300 14.39 -12.69 7.78
CA LEU A 300 14.68 -13.94 8.50
C LEU A 300 15.17 -15.05 7.57
N ARG A 301 14.60 -15.18 6.35
CA ARG A 301 15.07 -16.16 5.36
C ARG A 301 16.46 -15.84 4.83
N GLN A 302 16.82 -14.57 4.69
CA GLN A 302 18.15 -14.15 4.25
C GLN A 302 19.21 -14.47 5.31
N ALA A 303 18.89 -14.24 6.59
CA ALA A 303 19.78 -14.54 7.71
C ALA A 303 20.06 -16.04 7.91
N GLN A 304 19.20 -16.93 7.40
CA GLN A 304 19.34 -18.39 7.51
C GLN A 304 20.13 -19.04 6.36
N ARG A 305 20.50 -18.28 5.32
CA ARG A 305 21.32 -18.82 4.24
C ARG A 305 22.78 -18.92 4.71
N PRO A 306 23.43 -20.10 4.66
CA PRO A 306 24.86 -20.19 4.93
C PRO A 306 25.62 -19.35 3.89
N SER A 307 26.61 -18.58 4.37
CA SER A 307 27.58 -17.84 3.55
C SER A 307 28.43 -18.77 2.70
#